data_AF-A0A963ZY10-F1
#
_entry.id   AF-A0A963ZY10-F1
#
_cell.length_a   1.000
_cell.length_b   1.000
_cell.length_c   1.000
_cell.angle_alpha   90.00
_cell.angle_beta   90.00
_cell.angle_gamma   90.00
#
_symmetry.space_group_name_H-M   'P 1'
#
loop_
_entity.id
_entity.type
_entity.pdbx_description
1 polymer ?
#
loop_
_entity_poly.entity_id
_entity_poly.type
_entity_poly.pdbx_seq_one_letter_code
_entity_poly.pdbx_strand_id
1 'polypeptide(L)'
;MKKALILLFVSLVSMPAVFAQSKREQKMQAAIDALMTTQFVQKYKEYKELVELTGSDFKAISPNYDKMEVDRIRFNYESSRAAFDKILSGVKKDLLDKTTRGYIAENADRYTQFVASELEMAMNNYQESVIYKINLLTGQQTVGFGITDLKLILDLVFDVVGVISSINKELERMSEEYLDANFTNLLKIRSWDELGMAPAAGQMNTSSN
;
A
#
# COMPACT_ATOMS: atom_id res chain seq x y z
N MET A 1 -55.35 40.42 11.25
CA MET A 1 -54.61 39.19 11.61
C MET A 1 -53.58 38.95 10.52
N LYS A 2 -52.33 39.34 10.80
CA LYS A 2 -51.16 39.25 9.92
C LYS A 2 -50.21 38.20 10.53
N LYS A 3 -49.35 37.60 9.70
CA LYS A 3 -48.29 36.63 10.02
C LYS A 3 -48.67 35.16 9.80
N ALA A 4 -48.95 34.82 8.55
CA ALA A 4 -48.78 33.47 8.02
C ALA A 4 -48.00 33.60 6.71
N LEU A 5 -46.66 33.57 6.81
CA LEU A 5 -45.69 33.27 5.74
C LEU A 5 -44.31 33.61 6.29
N ILE A 6 -43.27 32.93 5.79
CA ILE A 6 -41.85 33.08 6.15
C ILE A 6 -41.45 32.22 7.35
N LEU A 7 -41.22 30.92 7.10
CA LEU A 7 -40.15 30.12 7.72
C LEU A 7 -40.12 28.73 7.06
N LEU A 8 -39.90 28.70 5.75
CA LEU A 8 -39.75 27.44 4.99
C LEU A 8 -38.84 27.70 3.78
N PHE A 9 -37.60 28.14 4.03
CA PHE A 9 -36.62 28.43 2.98
C PHE A 9 -35.16 28.34 3.47
N VAL A 10 -34.82 27.37 4.32
CA VAL A 10 -33.42 27.13 4.76
C VAL A 10 -33.11 25.62 4.77
N SER A 11 -33.39 24.92 3.68
CA SER A 11 -33.02 23.48 3.57
C SER A 11 -32.73 23.03 2.13
N LEU A 12 -32.18 23.91 1.29
CA LEU A 12 -32.03 23.63 -0.16
C LEU A 12 -30.62 23.74 -0.74
N VAL A 13 -29.56 23.86 0.07
CA VAL A 13 -28.19 23.82 -0.49
C VAL A 13 -27.24 23.02 0.41
N SER A 14 -27.39 21.70 0.35
CA SER A 14 -26.32 20.78 0.76
C SER A 14 -26.38 19.53 -0.13
N MET A 15 -26.63 19.70 -1.42
CA MET A 15 -26.23 18.65 -2.35
C MET A 15 -24.70 18.66 -2.36
N PRO A 16 -24.03 17.58 -1.93
CA PRO A 16 -22.60 17.47 -2.19
C PRO A 16 -22.43 17.63 -3.69
N ALA A 17 -21.59 18.57 -4.10
CA ALA A 17 -21.20 18.70 -5.49
C ALA A 17 -20.59 17.34 -5.88
N VAL A 18 -21.39 16.51 -6.56
CA VAL A 18 -20.89 15.35 -7.29
C VAL A 18 -20.07 15.97 -8.41
N PHE A 19 -18.80 16.28 -8.12
CA PHE A 19 -17.86 16.76 -9.12
C PHE A 19 -17.83 15.72 -10.22
N ALA A 20 -18.41 16.04 -11.36
CA ALA A 20 -18.40 15.16 -12.52
C ALA A 20 -16.95 14.94 -12.92
N GLN A 21 -16.42 13.78 -12.55
CA GLN A 21 -15.05 13.37 -12.84
C GLN A 21 -14.83 13.46 -14.35
N SER A 22 -13.73 14.10 -14.77
CA SER A 22 -13.47 14.27 -16.21
C SER A 22 -13.28 12.90 -16.88
N LYS A 23 -13.62 12.76 -18.18
CA LYS A 23 -13.37 11.52 -18.94
C LYS A 23 -11.90 11.07 -18.88
N ARG A 24 -10.96 12.00 -18.74
CA ARG A 24 -9.53 11.71 -18.57
C ARG A 24 -9.28 11.04 -17.22
N GLU A 25 -9.82 11.64 -16.18
CA GLU A 25 -9.64 11.17 -14.81
C GLU A 25 -10.34 9.82 -14.57
N GLN A 26 -11.50 9.58 -15.18
CA GLN A 26 -12.13 8.25 -15.21
C GLN A 26 -11.24 7.17 -15.82
N LYS A 27 -10.52 7.48 -16.91
CA LYS A 27 -9.58 6.52 -17.52
C LYS A 27 -8.34 6.29 -16.65
N MET A 28 -7.84 7.34 -15.99
CA MET A 28 -6.74 7.20 -15.04
C MET A 28 -7.19 6.32 -13.85
N GLN A 29 -8.38 6.55 -13.32
CA GLN A 29 -8.94 5.74 -12.25
C GLN A 29 -9.10 4.28 -12.69
N ALA A 30 -9.65 4.02 -13.87
CA ALA A 30 -9.77 2.66 -14.39
C ALA A 30 -8.42 1.94 -14.53
N ALA A 31 -7.36 2.67 -14.88
CA ALA A 31 -6.00 2.13 -14.93
C ALA A 31 -5.43 1.82 -13.53
N ILE A 32 -5.70 2.67 -12.54
CA ILE A 32 -5.38 2.40 -11.13
C ILE A 32 -6.15 1.16 -10.65
N ASP A 33 -7.45 1.08 -10.93
CA ASP A 33 -8.29 -0.04 -10.52
C ASP A 33 -7.80 -1.35 -11.15
N ALA A 34 -7.35 -1.31 -12.41
CA ALA A 34 -6.73 -2.47 -13.06
C ALA A 34 -5.46 -2.92 -12.35
N LEU A 35 -4.58 -2.00 -11.92
CA LEU A 35 -3.40 -2.36 -11.11
C LEU A 35 -3.81 -2.91 -9.75
N MET A 36 -4.74 -2.24 -9.07
CA MET A 36 -5.18 -2.56 -7.72
C MET A 36 -5.91 -3.90 -7.64
N THR A 37 -6.50 -4.37 -8.73
CA THR A 37 -7.18 -5.67 -8.82
C THR A 37 -6.27 -6.82 -9.22
N THR A 38 -4.99 -6.57 -9.52
CA THR A 38 -4.01 -7.65 -9.74
C THR A 38 -3.86 -8.51 -8.50
N GLN A 39 -3.68 -9.83 -8.69
CA GLN A 39 -3.47 -10.77 -7.59
C GLN A 39 -2.23 -10.39 -6.75
N PHE A 40 -1.17 -9.89 -7.40
CA PHE A 40 -0.01 -9.35 -6.70
C PHE A 40 -0.38 -8.26 -5.70
N VAL A 41 -1.12 -7.22 -6.11
CA VAL A 41 -1.45 -6.10 -5.22
C VAL A 41 -2.35 -6.58 -4.09
N GLN A 42 -3.29 -7.48 -4.35
CA GLN A 42 -4.12 -8.07 -3.31
C GLN A 42 -3.27 -8.85 -2.29
N LYS A 43 -2.35 -9.70 -2.76
CA LYS A 43 -1.46 -10.46 -1.89
C LYS A 43 -0.49 -9.56 -1.12
N TYR A 44 0.01 -8.50 -1.76
CA TYR A 44 0.86 -7.51 -1.10
C TYR A 44 0.10 -6.78 0.01
N LYS A 45 -1.18 -6.46 -0.17
CA LYS A 45 -2.02 -5.87 0.90
C LYS A 45 -2.17 -6.82 2.08
N GLU A 46 -2.39 -8.11 1.85
CA GLU A 46 -2.43 -9.10 2.94
C GLU A 46 -1.11 -9.11 3.73
N TYR A 47 0.03 -8.97 3.05
CA TYR A 47 1.35 -8.93 3.70
C TYR A 47 1.60 -7.64 4.46
N LYS A 48 1.20 -6.51 3.88
CA LYS A 48 1.19 -5.22 4.56
C LYS A 48 0.37 -5.32 5.86
N GLU A 49 -0.84 -5.89 5.79
CA GLU A 49 -1.69 -6.09 6.96
C GLU A 49 -1.05 -7.02 8.01
N LEU A 50 -0.44 -8.13 7.59
CA LEU A 50 0.28 -9.04 8.49
C LEU A 50 1.45 -8.34 9.21
N VAL A 51 2.24 -7.55 8.48
CA VAL A 51 3.37 -6.79 9.04
C VAL A 51 2.89 -5.79 10.08
N GLU A 52 1.84 -5.03 9.74
CA GLU A 52 1.26 -4.01 10.61
C GLU A 52 0.60 -4.62 11.84
N LEU A 53 -0.14 -5.71 11.67
CA LEU A 53 -0.77 -6.44 12.77
C LEU A 53 0.30 -6.97 13.73
N THR A 54 1.35 -7.61 13.22
CA THR A 54 2.45 -8.12 14.03
C THR A 54 3.14 -7.01 14.83
N GLY A 55 3.43 -5.87 14.18
CA GLY A 55 4.01 -4.72 14.85
C GLY A 55 3.07 -4.17 15.93
N SER A 56 1.77 -4.09 15.63
CA SER A 56 0.74 -3.60 16.54
C SER A 56 0.57 -4.50 17.76
N ASP A 57 0.51 -5.82 17.57
CA ASP A 57 0.37 -6.81 18.63
C ASP A 57 1.59 -6.76 19.56
N PHE A 58 2.81 -6.71 19.00
CA PHE A 58 4.01 -6.57 19.81
C PHE A 58 4.04 -5.22 20.55
N LYS A 59 3.67 -4.11 19.90
CA LYS A 59 3.57 -2.78 20.53
C LYS A 59 2.58 -2.76 21.69
N ALA A 60 1.49 -3.52 21.62
CA ALA A 60 0.50 -3.60 22.69
C ALA A 60 1.06 -4.28 23.96
N ILE A 61 1.93 -5.28 23.79
CA ILE A 61 2.56 -6.01 24.92
C ILE A 61 3.93 -5.46 25.31
N SER A 62 4.50 -4.55 24.52
CA SER A 62 5.84 -3.98 24.72
C SER A 62 6.08 -3.35 26.10
N PRO A 63 5.08 -2.78 26.81
CA PRO A 63 5.28 -2.26 28.17
C PRO A 63 5.74 -3.31 29.20
N ASN A 64 5.60 -4.61 28.89
CA ASN A 64 6.01 -5.71 29.77
C ASN A 64 7.48 -6.12 29.59
N TYR A 65 8.22 -5.52 28.66
CA TYR A 65 9.59 -5.91 28.29
C TYR A 65 10.59 -4.77 28.52
N ASP A 66 11.88 -5.09 28.48
CA ASP A 66 12.93 -4.09 28.63
C ASP A 66 12.88 -3.06 27.50
N LYS A 67 13.04 -1.78 27.86
CA LYS A 67 12.94 -0.67 26.91
C LYS A 67 13.95 -0.79 25.77
N MET A 68 15.18 -1.25 26.04
CA MET A 68 16.22 -1.39 25.02
C MET A 68 15.88 -2.47 24.00
N GLU A 69 15.25 -3.56 24.43
CA GLU A 69 14.79 -4.64 23.57
C GLU A 69 13.62 -4.18 22.69
N VAL A 70 12.67 -3.46 23.28
CA VAL A 70 11.55 -2.83 22.56
C VAL A 70 12.07 -1.84 21.51
N ASP A 71 13.00 -0.96 21.88
CA ASP A 71 13.58 0.03 20.96
C ASP A 71 14.31 -0.65 19.78
N ARG A 72 14.97 -1.79 20.03
CA ARG A 72 15.62 -2.59 18.99
C ARG A 72 14.62 -3.20 18.00
N ILE A 73 13.50 -3.74 18.49
CA ILE A 73 12.46 -4.30 17.63
C ILE A 73 11.77 -3.17 16.84
N ARG A 74 11.48 -2.03 17.48
CA ARG A 74 10.97 -0.82 16.80
C ARG A 74 11.89 -0.38 15.66
N PHE A 75 13.20 -0.29 15.92
CA PHE A 75 14.18 0.07 14.89
C PHE A 75 14.17 -0.91 13.72
N ASN A 76 14.15 -2.21 14.00
CA ASN A 76 14.11 -3.25 12.97
C ASN A 76 12.81 -3.21 12.15
N TYR A 77 11.68 -2.95 12.80
CA TYR A 77 10.40 -2.74 12.14
C TYR A 77 10.47 -1.56 11.18
N GLU A 78 10.94 -0.40 11.63
CA GLU A 78 11.08 0.80 10.79
C GLU A 78 12.03 0.59 9.61
N SER A 79 13.15 -0.10 9.83
CA SER A 79 14.08 -0.45 8.76
C SER A 79 13.43 -1.37 7.72
N SER A 80 12.64 -2.35 8.16
CA SER A 80 11.93 -3.28 7.27
C SER A 80 10.84 -2.55 6.48
N ARG A 81 10.03 -1.72 7.14
CA ARG A 81 9.05 -0.83 6.52
C ARG A 81 9.68 0.02 5.42
N ALA A 82 10.81 0.68 5.72
CA ALA A 82 11.52 1.52 4.77
C ALA A 82 12.01 0.73 3.54
N ALA A 83 12.38 -0.55 3.70
CA ALA A 83 12.76 -1.40 2.58
C ALA A 83 11.57 -1.68 1.64
N PHE A 84 10.40 -2.04 2.19
CA PHE A 84 9.16 -2.20 1.41
C PHE A 84 8.74 -0.91 0.70
N ASP A 85 8.73 0.21 1.43
CA ASP A 85 8.34 1.52 0.87
C ASP A 85 9.31 1.98 -0.23
N LYS A 86 10.60 1.62 -0.15
CA LYS A 86 11.59 1.90 -1.19
C LYS A 86 11.27 1.14 -2.48
N ILE A 87 10.82 -0.11 -2.39
CA ILE A 87 10.41 -0.91 -3.56
C ILE A 87 9.21 -0.26 -4.24
N LEU A 88 8.17 0.10 -3.47
CA LEU A 88 6.98 0.79 -4.00
C LEU A 88 7.35 2.13 -4.65
N SER A 89 8.27 2.88 -4.04
CA SER A 89 8.74 4.15 -4.58
C SER A 89 9.55 3.95 -5.88
N GLY A 90 10.34 2.89 -5.96
CA GLY A 90 11.05 2.47 -7.18
C GLY A 90 10.08 2.13 -8.31
N VAL A 91 9.12 1.25 -8.04
CA VAL A 91 8.06 0.91 -9.00
C VAL A 91 7.31 2.16 -9.47
N LYS A 92 6.93 3.07 -8.57
CA LYS A 92 6.33 4.34 -8.96
C LYS A 92 7.20 5.12 -9.93
N LYS A 93 8.48 5.31 -9.60
CA LYS A 93 9.41 6.05 -10.44
C LYS A 93 9.48 5.43 -11.83
N ASP A 94 9.53 4.11 -11.88
CA ASP A 94 9.61 3.33 -13.12
C ASP A 94 8.31 3.42 -13.94
N LEU A 95 7.15 3.50 -13.29
CA LEU A 95 5.86 3.75 -13.93
C LEU A 95 5.71 5.19 -14.43
N LEU A 96 6.35 6.18 -13.82
CA LEU A 96 6.28 7.58 -14.25
C LEU A 96 7.33 7.91 -15.34
N ASP A 97 8.44 7.16 -15.41
CA ASP A 97 9.46 7.35 -16.43
C ASP A 97 9.10 6.66 -17.76
N LYS A 98 9.07 7.43 -18.85
CA LYS A 98 8.71 6.92 -20.18
C LYS A 98 9.69 5.88 -20.72
N THR A 99 10.98 6.08 -20.47
CA THR A 99 12.03 5.17 -20.97
C THR A 99 11.94 3.84 -20.22
N THR A 100 11.79 3.90 -18.90
CA THR A 100 11.62 2.72 -18.07
C THR A 100 10.33 1.99 -18.39
N ARG A 101 9.20 2.67 -18.62
CA ARG A 101 7.97 2.01 -19.10
C ARG A 101 8.17 1.26 -20.41
N GLY A 102 8.91 1.83 -21.36
CA GLY A 102 9.29 1.14 -22.60
C GLY A 102 10.13 -0.11 -22.32
N TYR A 103 11.13 0.01 -21.46
CA TYR A 103 11.95 -1.11 -21.02
C TYR A 103 11.13 -2.21 -20.33
N ILE A 104 10.18 -1.85 -19.45
CA ILE A 104 9.27 -2.80 -18.77
C ILE A 104 8.47 -3.61 -19.80
N ALA A 105 7.94 -2.94 -20.83
CA ALA A 105 7.15 -3.61 -21.87
C ALA A 105 8.01 -4.57 -22.72
N GLU A 106 9.26 -4.22 -22.99
CA GLU A 106 10.18 -5.03 -23.82
C GLU A 106 10.91 -6.13 -23.03
N ASN A 107 11.13 -5.92 -21.73
CA ASN A 107 11.96 -6.77 -20.86
C ASN A 107 11.20 -7.14 -19.58
N ALA A 108 9.92 -7.47 -19.72
CA ALA A 108 8.98 -7.75 -18.63
C ALA A 108 9.55 -8.75 -17.61
N ASP A 109 10.09 -9.87 -18.08
CA ASP A 109 10.63 -10.92 -17.21
C ASP A 109 11.80 -10.40 -16.36
N ARG A 110 12.71 -9.65 -16.96
CA ARG A 110 13.89 -9.12 -16.25
C ARG A 110 13.50 -8.06 -15.23
N TYR A 111 12.57 -7.17 -15.58
CA TYR A 111 12.07 -6.18 -14.64
C TYR A 111 11.34 -6.84 -13.47
N THR A 112 10.50 -7.84 -13.76
CA THR A 112 9.80 -8.62 -12.75
C THR A 112 10.77 -9.32 -11.80
N GLN A 113 11.78 -10.03 -12.34
CA GLN A 113 12.80 -10.70 -11.53
C GLN A 113 13.55 -9.73 -10.62
N PHE A 114 13.82 -8.51 -11.08
CA PHE A 114 14.43 -7.47 -10.26
C PHE A 114 13.51 -7.06 -9.09
N VAL A 115 12.24 -6.73 -9.35
CA VAL A 115 11.26 -6.35 -8.31
C VAL A 115 11.03 -7.51 -7.33
N ALA A 116 10.91 -8.73 -7.85
CA ALA A 116 10.77 -9.95 -7.06
C ALA A 116 11.96 -10.13 -6.12
N SER A 117 13.20 -10.01 -6.62
CA SER A 117 14.40 -10.13 -5.80
C SER A 117 14.46 -9.07 -4.69
N GLU A 118 14.10 -7.82 -4.97
CA GLU A 118 14.06 -6.77 -3.95
C GLU A 118 13.00 -7.08 -2.87
N LEU A 119 11.83 -7.57 -3.27
CA LEU A 119 10.76 -7.94 -2.36
C LEU A 119 11.14 -9.13 -1.47
N GLU A 120 11.75 -10.16 -2.05
CA GLU A 120 12.27 -11.31 -1.31
C GLU A 120 13.28 -10.87 -0.23
N MET A 121 14.22 -9.99 -0.58
CA MET A 121 15.18 -9.44 0.38
C MET A 121 14.48 -8.66 1.50
N ALA A 122 13.49 -7.83 1.19
CA ALA A 122 12.74 -7.07 2.20
C ALA A 122 11.96 -8.00 3.15
N MET A 123 11.32 -9.05 2.62
CA MET A 123 10.57 -10.01 3.41
C MET A 123 11.47 -10.89 4.29
N ASN A 124 12.61 -11.36 3.76
CA ASN A 124 13.59 -12.10 4.55
C ASN A 124 14.18 -11.24 5.68
N ASN A 125 14.52 -9.99 5.39
CA ASN A 125 14.99 -9.05 6.40
C ASN A 125 13.94 -8.82 7.50
N TYR A 126 12.66 -8.71 7.15
CA TYR A 126 11.59 -8.60 8.13
C TYR A 126 11.48 -9.88 9.00
N GLN A 127 11.50 -11.05 8.37
CA GLN A 127 11.42 -12.34 9.06
C GLN A 127 12.56 -12.51 10.08
N GLU A 128 13.79 -12.22 9.68
CA GLU A 128 14.98 -12.41 10.50
C GLU A 128 15.17 -11.31 11.55
N SER A 129 14.83 -10.06 11.22
CA SER A 129 15.12 -8.93 12.09
C SER A 129 13.96 -8.58 13.03
N VAL A 130 12.72 -8.86 12.66
CA VAL A 130 11.53 -8.53 13.44
C VAL A 130 10.93 -9.79 14.04
N ILE A 131 10.43 -10.72 13.22
CA ILE A 131 9.69 -11.90 13.70
C ILE A 131 10.55 -12.76 14.62
N TYR A 132 11.76 -13.11 14.20
CA TYR A 132 12.66 -13.91 15.02
C TYR A 132 12.97 -13.25 16.37
N LYS A 133 13.13 -11.93 16.41
CA LYS A 133 13.43 -11.21 17.66
C LYS A 133 12.23 -11.11 18.58
N ILE A 134 11.03 -10.90 18.03
CA ILE A 134 9.79 -10.95 18.82
C ILE A 134 9.64 -12.35 19.42
N ASN A 135 9.84 -13.41 18.63
CA ASN A 135 9.73 -14.78 19.13
C ASN A 135 10.74 -15.09 20.23
N LEU A 136 11.99 -14.64 20.06
CA LEU A 136 13.04 -14.81 21.06
C LEU A 136 12.72 -14.08 22.37
N LEU A 137 12.17 -12.86 22.29
CA LEU A 137 11.86 -12.03 23.45
C LEU A 137 10.61 -12.51 24.20
N THR A 138 9.56 -12.86 23.46
CA THR A 138 8.24 -13.21 24.02
C THR A 138 8.11 -14.69 24.36
N GLY A 139 8.96 -15.55 23.77
CA GLY A 139 8.80 -17.00 23.82
C GLY A 139 7.58 -17.52 23.05
N GLN A 140 6.83 -16.67 22.36
CA GLN A 140 5.66 -17.02 21.57
C GLN A 140 6.02 -17.12 20.09
N GLN A 141 5.28 -17.95 19.36
CA GLN A 141 5.45 -18.05 17.91
C GLN A 141 4.59 -17.00 17.21
N THR A 142 5.16 -15.84 16.95
CA THR A 142 4.58 -14.85 16.04
C THR A 142 4.61 -15.40 14.61
N VAL A 143 3.48 -15.26 13.92
CA VAL A 143 3.32 -15.67 12.52
C VAL A 143 4.04 -14.66 11.63
N GLY A 144 5.07 -15.14 10.93
CA GLY A 144 5.72 -14.40 9.85
C GLY A 144 5.32 -14.92 8.48
N PHE A 145 6.09 -14.59 7.46
CA PHE A 145 5.87 -15.11 6.11
C PHE A 145 6.37 -16.56 5.99
N GLY A 146 5.55 -17.45 5.44
CA GLY A 146 5.98 -18.78 5.04
C GLY A 146 6.79 -18.74 3.73
N ILE A 147 7.60 -19.77 3.48
CA ILE A 147 8.29 -19.96 2.19
C ILE A 147 7.29 -20.03 1.02
N THR A 148 6.11 -20.61 1.26
CA THR A 148 5.04 -20.68 0.26
C THR A 148 4.46 -19.31 -0.05
N ASP A 149 4.29 -18.47 0.97
CA ASP A 149 3.82 -17.08 0.82
C ASP A 149 4.81 -16.25 0.00
N LEU A 150 6.11 -16.40 0.30
CA LEU A 150 7.20 -15.79 -0.45
C LEU A 150 7.14 -16.19 -1.94
N LYS A 151 7.12 -17.48 -2.24
CA LYS A 151 7.07 -17.94 -3.64
C LYS A 151 5.84 -17.43 -4.38
N LEU A 152 4.67 -17.50 -3.75
CA LEU A 152 3.42 -17.06 -4.36
C LEU A 152 3.47 -15.59 -4.76
N ILE A 153 3.89 -14.68 -3.86
CA ILE A 153 3.90 -13.26 -4.22
C ILE A 153 4.90 -12.95 -5.33
N LEU A 154 6.03 -13.66 -5.37
CA LEU A 154 7.06 -13.48 -6.37
C LEU A 154 6.58 -13.93 -7.76
N ASP A 155 5.85 -15.04 -7.83
CA ASP A 155 5.22 -15.52 -9.06
C ASP A 155 4.15 -14.54 -9.57
N LEU A 156 3.41 -13.90 -8.65
CA LEU A 156 2.36 -12.94 -9.00
C LEU A 156 2.89 -11.61 -9.56
N VAL A 157 4.16 -11.24 -9.33
CA VAL A 157 4.74 -10.01 -9.88
C VAL A 157 4.65 -10.00 -11.42
N PHE A 158 4.74 -11.18 -12.07
CA PHE A 158 4.72 -11.29 -13.53
C PHE A 158 3.40 -10.79 -14.14
N ASP A 159 2.27 -11.03 -13.47
CA ASP A 159 0.95 -10.61 -13.94
C ASP A 159 0.80 -9.08 -13.96
N VAL A 160 1.52 -8.38 -13.08
CA VAL A 160 1.45 -6.92 -12.98
C VAL A 160 2.03 -6.26 -14.22
N VAL A 161 3.10 -6.81 -14.80
CA VAL A 161 3.74 -6.21 -15.98
C VAL A 161 2.83 -6.26 -17.22
N GLY A 162 2.03 -7.32 -17.35
CA GLY A 162 1.01 -7.41 -18.39
C GLY A 162 -0.03 -6.29 -18.25
N VAL A 163 -0.47 -6.02 -17.02
CA VAL A 163 -1.39 -4.91 -16.74
C VAL A 163 -0.74 -3.57 -17.03
N ILE A 164 0.49 -3.31 -16.56
CA ILE A 164 1.24 -2.07 -16.81
C ILE A 164 1.34 -1.78 -18.32
N SER A 165 1.66 -2.79 -19.11
CA SER A 165 1.76 -2.67 -20.57
C SER A 165 0.42 -2.27 -21.20
N SER A 166 -0.69 -2.81 -20.70
CA SER A 166 -2.04 -2.52 -21.20
C SER A 166 -2.52 -1.09 -20.86
N ILE A 167 -2.04 -0.51 -19.76
CA ILE A 167 -2.46 0.82 -19.27
C ILE A 167 -1.40 1.91 -19.49
N ASN A 168 -0.35 1.63 -20.25
CA ASN A 168 0.80 2.53 -20.43
C ASN A 168 0.42 3.95 -20.88
N LYS A 169 -0.60 4.08 -21.74
CA LYS A 169 -1.09 5.39 -22.22
C LYS A 169 -1.77 6.21 -21.13
N GLU A 170 -2.40 5.54 -20.18
CA GLU A 170 -3.06 6.16 -19.04
C GLU A 170 -2.02 6.57 -18.00
N LEU A 171 -1.00 5.72 -17.75
CA LEU A 171 0.14 6.05 -16.89
C LEU A 171 0.90 7.30 -17.36
N GLU A 172 1.11 7.47 -18.67
CA GLU A 172 1.74 8.68 -19.24
C GLU A 172 0.99 9.98 -18.88
N ARG A 173 -0.31 9.89 -18.59
CA ARG A 173 -1.15 11.04 -18.28
C ARG A 173 -1.33 11.29 -16.79
N MET A 174 -0.88 10.37 -15.94
CA MET A 174 -0.98 10.49 -14.49
C MET A 174 0.12 11.42 -13.96
N SER A 175 -0.24 12.26 -13.00
CA SER A 175 0.76 12.98 -12.21
C SER A 175 1.28 12.09 -11.10
N GLU A 176 2.44 12.46 -10.54
CA GLU A 176 2.99 11.77 -9.39
C GLU A 176 2.03 11.80 -8.20
N GLU A 177 1.42 12.95 -7.94
CA GLU A 177 0.48 13.14 -6.83
C GLU A 177 -0.76 12.26 -6.97
N TYR A 178 -1.26 12.10 -8.20
CA TYR A 178 -2.41 11.24 -8.47
C TYR A 178 -2.08 9.76 -8.22
N LEU A 179 -0.91 9.31 -8.67
CA LEU A 179 -0.45 7.94 -8.44
C LEU A 179 -0.16 7.69 -6.96
N ASP A 180 0.37 8.68 -6.24
CA ASP A 180 0.61 8.57 -4.81
C ASP A 180 -0.68 8.44 -4.01
N ALA A 181 -1.67 9.29 -4.28
CA ALA A 181 -2.95 9.27 -3.58
C ALA A 181 -3.75 7.98 -3.82
N ASN A 182 -3.70 7.43 -5.04
CA ASN A 182 -4.59 6.34 -5.45
C ASN A 182 -3.92 4.96 -5.52
N PHE A 183 -2.59 4.88 -5.42
CA PHE A 183 -1.86 3.62 -5.51
C PHE A 183 -0.80 3.49 -4.43
N THR A 184 0.29 4.27 -4.48
CA THR A 184 1.47 3.96 -3.63
C THR A 184 1.20 4.15 -2.15
N ASN A 185 0.54 5.25 -1.74
CA ASN A 185 0.31 5.52 -0.32
C ASN A 185 -0.68 4.54 0.31
N LEU A 186 -1.54 3.91 -0.50
CA LEU A 186 -2.44 2.85 -0.04
C LEU A 186 -1.69 1.54 0.27
N LEU A 187 -0.51 1.35 -0.33
CA LEU A 187 0.31 0.15 -0.18
C LEU A 187 1.48 0.35 0.80
N LYS A 188 1.85 1.59 1.13
CA LYS A 188 2.90 1.86 2.12
C LYS A 188 2.56 1.26 3.48
N ILE A 189 3.55 0.64 4.09
CA ILE A 189 3.40 0.07 5.44
C ILE A 189 3.44 1.22 6.45
N ARG A 190 2.56 1.18 7.45
CA ARG A 190 2.50 2.18 8.52
C ARG A 190 3.77 2.20 9.36
N SER A 191 4.18 3.39 9.76
CA SER A 191 5.23 3.56 10.76
C SER A 191 4.78 3.01 12.11
N TRP A 192 5.77 2.71 12.96
CA TRP A 192 5.57 2.25 14.33
C TRP A 192 4.63 3.15 15.12
N ASP A 193 4.75 4.47 14.92
CA ASP A 193 3.96 5.44 15.67
C ASP A 193 2.49 5.44 15.21
N GLU A 194 2.21 5.09 13.95
CA GLU A 194 0.86 4.95 13.37
C GLU A 194 0.19 3.60 13.68
N LEU A 195 0.94 2.61 14.19
CA LEU A 195 0.38 1.32 14.59
C LEU A 195 -0.62 1.48 15.73
N GLY A 196 -1.76 0.79 15.60
CA GLY A 196 -2.88 0.84 16.54
C GLY A 196 -3.83 2.04 16.32
N MET A 197 -3.55 2.92 15.37
CA MET A 197 -4.47 3.99 14.98
C MET A 197 -5.46 3.51 13.92
N ALA A 198 -6.72 3.95 14.01
CA ALA A 198 -7.64 3.80 12.89
C ALA A 198 -7.04 4.44 11.63
N PRO A 199 -7.25 3.88 10.42
CA PRO A 199 -6.83 4.54 9.19
C PRO A 199 -7.40 5.97 9.20
N ALA A 200 -6.56 6.97 8.93
CA ALA A 200 -7.05 8.34 8.79
C ALA A 200 -8.20 8.34 7.78
N ALA A 201 -9.32 8.97 8.13
CA ALA A 201 -10.60 8.89 7.42
C ALA A 201 -10.58 9.34 5.94
N GLY A 202 -9.41 9.74 5.40
CA GLY A 202 -9.18 10.03 3.99
C GLY A 202 -8.54 8.90 3.17
N GLN A 203 -8.23 7.74 3.77
CA GLN A 203 -7.71 6.56 3.04
C GLN A 203 -8.81 5.56 2.64
N MET A 204 -10.06 5.78 3.07
CA MET A 204 -11.21 5.09 2.50
C MET A 204 -11.54 5.74 1.17
N ASN A 205 -10.89 5.28 0.10
CA ASN A 205 -11.33 5.59 -1.24
C ASN A 205 -12.78 5.10 -1.37
N THR A 206 -13.71 6.04 -1.48
CA THR A 206 -15.12 5.80 -1.77
C THR A 206 -15.23 5.35 -3.23
N SER A 207 -14.71 4.16 -3.52
CA SER A 207 -15.08 3.37 -4.69
C SER A 207 -16.20 2.42 -4.26
N SER A 208 -17.33 2.99 -3.85
CA SER A 208 -18.58 2.25 -3.73
C SER A 208 -19.37 2.53 -5.01
N ASN A 209 -19.49 1.50 -5.84
CA ASN A 209 -20.50 1.44 -6.91
C ASN A 209 -21.91 1.40 -6.33
#